data_AF-A0A1I8GWF3-F1
#
_entry.id   AF-A0A1I8GWF3-F1
#
_cell.length_a   1.000
_cell.length_b   1.000
_cell.length_c   1.000
_cell.angle_alpha   90.00
_cell.angle_beta   90.00
_cell.angle_gamma   90.00
#
_symmetry.space_group_name_H-M   'P 1'
#
loop_
_entity.id
_entity.type
_entity.pdbx_description
1 polymer ?
#
loop_
_entity_poly.entity_id
_entity_poly.type
_entity_poly.pdbx_seq_one_letter_code
_entity_poly.pdbx_strand_id
1 'polypeptide(L)'
;MECQLCHKKKLTSEYPSNPLSEACEHHHLLVCLRCVIKEVEDNYQCPVDGCSTMIDADTIPLWECKAKLKQLTFDYSDRERAQADEAAAAASASGGAGLLKVNLTTLLGESLVVELDSSQPVDKLKDRVLQQWKDRSKNKIKLLFNGEELPDSQSLASARLSSGCRVQVLFVLQELTPDLTEVRMCMSWGWPGGKDHYNYLDTACFTFSALPGSAPKFLHCIDFRTQRQQGRHEIGAAISRIYDDFVRHDGESRKSMQDRSSESSFTVWPQNLDRLRAPSGKIRGPRGPLVPVTHLFFVVFTFRDDTNISVFRNPQLKVFDQRDPQTPLCSTNLNPRAKGLIVCLLSKPGGHGAWQVTDVGQPLAEGSIREYKSVRQICADIIDRQRL
;
A
#
# COMPACT_ATOMS: atom_id res chain seq x y z
N MET A 1 -9.49 41.25 1.29
CA MET A 1 -9.11 41.98 0.07
C MET A 1 -9.78 41.34 -1.12
N GLU A 2 -10.17 42.10 -2.14
CA GLU A 2 -10.78 41.56 -3.36
C GLU A 2 -9.71 41.32 -4.43
N CYS A 3 -9.70 40.13 -5.02
CA CYS A 3 -8.72 39.76 -6.03
C CYS A 3 -9.07 40.39 -7.39
N GLN A 4 -8.11 41.05 -8.04
CA GLN A 4 -8.33 41.74 -9.31
C GLN A 4 -8.66 40.81 -10.50
N LEU A 5 -8.24 39.54 -10.46
CA LEU A 5 -8.52 38.59 -11.56
C LEU A 5 -9.80 37.79 -11.36
N CYS A 6 -10.10 37.35 -10.12
CA CYS A 6 -11.30 36.53 -9.87
C CYS A 6 -12.44 37.28 -9.18
N HIS A 7 -12.24 38.54 -8.78
CA HIS A 7 -13.22 39.40 -8.11
C HIS A 7 -13.84 38.78 -6.84
N LYS A 8 -13.14 37.84 -6.21
CA LYS A 8 -13.55 37.22 -4.94
C LYS A 8 -12.88 37.91 -3.77
N LYS A 9 -13.64 38.16 -2.71
CA LYS A 9 -13.11 38.57 -1.40
C LYS A 9 -12.35 37.41 -0.77
N LYS A 10 -11.11 37.65 -0.37
CA LYS A 10 -10.15 36.68 0.15
C LYS A 10 -9.39 37.24 1.35
N LEU A 11 -8.86 36.35 2.18
CA LEU A 11 -7.99 36.75 3.30
C LEU A 11 -6.65 37.25 2.80
N THR A 12 -5.99 38.12 3.57
CA THR A 12 -4.65 38.62 3.23
C THR A 12 -3.61 37.51 3.11
N SER A 13 -3.79 36.41 3.83
CA SER A 13 -2.94 35.22 3.73
C SER A 13 -3.00 34.56 2.36
N GLU A 14 -4.10 34.70 1.60
CA GLU A 14 -4.28 34.14 0.26
C GLU A 14 -3.60 34.95 -0.87
N TYR A 15 -2.72 35.88 -0.53
CA TYR A 15 -1.98 36.69 -1.50
C TYR A 15 -0.46 36.46 -1.36
N PRO A 16 0.31 36.57 -2.46
CA PRO A 16 1.76 36.50 -2.42
C PRO A 16 2.33 37.57 -1.48
N SER A 17 3.35 37.19 -0.71
CA SER A 17 4.04 38.13 0.17
C SER A 17 5.17 38.89 -0.52
N ASN A 18 5.59 38.44 -1.70
CA ASN A 18 6.75 38.95 -2.44
C ASN A 18 6.41 39.07 -3.95
N PRO A 19 7.12 39.93 -4.71
CA PRO A 19 7.09 39.91 -6.16
C PRO A 19 7.53 38.56 -6.74
N LEU A 20 7.02 38.20 -7.92
CA LEU A 20 7.36 36.93 -8.59
C LEU A 20 8.75 36.93 -9.25
N SER A 21 9.30 38.12 -9.48
CA SER A 21 10.63 38.34 -10.04
C SER A 21 11.16 39.68 -9.52
N GLU A 22 12.49 39.81 -9.43
CA GLU A 22 13.14 41.09 -9.14
C GLU A 22 12.93 42.13 -10.26
N ALA A 23 12.56 41.68 -11.46
CA ALA A 23 12.16 42.55 -12.58
C ALA A 23 10.71 43.04 -12.48
N CYS A 24 9.92 42.56 -11.51
CA CYS A 24 8.60 43.12 -11.22
C CYS A 24 8.73 44.32 -10.29
N GLU A 25 8.49 45.54 -10.78
CA GLU A 25 8.48 46.77 -9.95
C GLU A 25 7.16 46.96 -9.16
N HIS A 26 6.43 45.88 -8.91
CA HIS A 26 5.11 45.94 -8.29
C HIS A 26 4.88 44.73 -7.39
N HIS A 27 3.90 44.89 -6.50
CA HIS A 27 3.57 43.89 -5.52
C HIS A 27 2.30 43.12 -5.90
N HIS A 28 2.23 41.83 -5.59
CA HIS A 28 1.16 40.95 -6.07
C HIS A 28 0.01 40.81 -5.05
N LEU A 29 -0.07 41.68 -4.04
CA LEU A 29 -1.14 41.64 -3.01
C LEU A 29 -2.55 41.94 -3.54
N LEU A 30 -2.70 42.28 -4.81
CA LEU A 30 -3.99 42.51 -5.46
C LEU A 30 -4.48 41.29 -6.25
N VAL A 31 -3.61 40.28 -6.47
CA VAL A 31 -3.94 39.04 -7.18
C VAL A 31 -3.70 37.85 -6.25
N CYS A 32 -4.73 37.05 -6.01
CA CYS A 32 -4.61 35.94 -5.06
C CYS A 32 -3.70 34.81 -5.58
N LEU A 33 -3.13 34.02 -4.66
CA LEU A 33 -2.21 32.91 -4.94
C LEU A 33 -2.72 31.97 -6.05
N ARG A 34 -4.02 31.61 -6.04
CA ARG A 34 -4.60 30.71 -7.06
C ARG A 34 -4.58 31.32 -8.46
N CYS A 35 -4.89 32.61 -8.57
CA CYS A 35 -4.90 33.31 -9.85
C CYS A 35 -3.47 33.53 -10.34
N VAL A 36 -2.55 33.88 -9.43
CA VAL A 36 -1.13 34.02 -9.75
C VAL A 36 -0.55 32.73 -10.30
N ILE A 37 -0.75 31.61 -9.60
CA ILE A 37 -0.24 30.29 -10.03
C ILE A 37 -0.81 29.92 -11.39
N LYS A 38 -2.12 30.06 -11.57
CA LYS A 38 -2.79 29.73 -12.82
C LYS A 38 -2.27 30.56 -13.99
N GLU A 39 -2.17 31.89 -13.82
CA GLU A 39 -1.75 32.78 -14.90
C GLU A 39 -0.31 32.50 -15.34
N VAL A 40 0.59 32.22 -14.39
CA VAL A 40 1.97 31.89 -14.70
C VAL A 40 2.10 30.51 -15.34
N GLU A 41 1.31 29.51 -14.91
CA GLU A 41 1.33 28.17 -15.50
C GLU A 41 0.72 28.13 -16.91
N ASP A 42 -0.34 28.91 -17.16
CA ASP A 42 -1.04 28.93 -18.43
C ASP A 42 -0.32 29.83 -19.46
N ASN A 43 0.23 30.97 -19.03
CA ASN A 43 0.70 32.04 -19.92
C ASN A 43 2.17 32.44 -19.74
N TYR A 44 2.89 31.91 -18.74
CA TYR A 44 4.29 32.24 -18.43
C TYR A 44 4.54 33.74 -18.19
N GLN A 45 3.53 34.48 -17.72
CA GLN A 45 3.56 35.93 -17.55
C GLN A 45 3.11 36.37 -16.16
N CYS A 46 3.57 37.56 -15.77
CA CYS A 46 3.13 38.22 -14.57
C CYS A 46 1.62 38.57 -14.65
N PRO A 47 0.81 38.26 -13.61
CA PRO A 47 -0.64 38.47 -13.63
C PRO A 47 -1.09 39.90 -13.28
N VAL A 48 -0.15 40.82 -13.02
CA VAL A 48 -0.47 42.20 -12.64
C VAL A 48 -0.64 43.03 -13.90
N ASP A 49 -1.76 43.74 -13.99
CA ASP A 49 -2.09 44.58 -15.13
C ASP A 49 -1.00 45.64 -15.38
N GLY A 50 -0.60 45.79 -16.64
CA GLY A 50 0.50 46.66 -17.06
C GLY A 50 1.92 46.09 -16.89
N CYS A 51 2.09 44.86 -16.36
CA CYS A 51 3.38 44.19 -16.30
C CYS A 51 3.55 43.17 -17.44
N SER A 52 4.68 43.22 -18.14
CA SER A 52 5.01 42.27 -19.23
C SER A 52 6.18 41.35 -18.90
N THR A 53 6.56 41.25 -17.62
CA THR A 53 7.64 40.38 -17.17
C THR A 53 7.26 38.91 -17.34
N MET A 54 8.08 38.17 -18.08
CA MET A 54 7.96 36.72 -18.22
C MET A 54 8.38 36.03 -16.92
N ILE A 55 7.60 35.06 -16.46
CA ILE A 55 7.86 34.31 -15.23
C ILE A 55 8.01 32.84 -15.59
N ASP A 56 9.15 32.25 -15.24
CA ASP A 56 9.38 30.81 -15.39
C ASP A 56 8.55 30.03 -14.34
N ALA A 57 7.97 28.91 -14.76
CA ALA A 57 7.17 28.02 -13.92
C ALA A 57 7.99 27.38 -12.77
N ASP A 58 9.32 27.37 -12.87
CA ASP A 58 10.24 26.84 -11.87
C ASP A 58 10.91 27.93 -10.99
N THR A 59 10.42 29.18 -11.04
CA THR A 59 10.95 30.25 -10.17
C THR A 59 10.65 30.01 -8.69
N ILE A 60 11.62 30.37 -7.82
CA ILE A 60 11.50 30.24 -6.37
C ILE A 60 10.27 30.99 -5.81
N PRO A 61 9.97 32.25 -6.20
CA PRO A 61 8.78 32.95 -5.70
C PRO A 61 7.46 32.28 -6.10
N LEU A 62 7.39 31.65 -7.28
CA LEU A 62 6.20 30.90 -7.68
C LEU A 62 6.05 29.61 -6.86
N TRP A 63 7.15 28.92 -6.59
CA TRP A 63 7.16 27.77 -5.68
C TRP A 63 6.69 28.15 -4.27
N GLU A 64 7.13 29.30 -3.73
CA GLU A 64 6.65 29.81 -2.44
C GLU A 64 5.14 30.07 -2.46
N CYS A 65 4.61 30.61 -3.55
CA CYS A 65 3.17 30.80 -3.73
C CYS A 65 2.42 29.47 -3.71
N LYS A 66 2.93 28.45 -4.41
CA LYS A 66 2.36 27.08 -4.44
C LYS A 66 2.40 26.45 -3.04
N ALA A 67 3.52 26.57 -2.33
CA ALA A 67 3.69 26.04 -0.98
C ALA A 67 2.72 26.71 0.02
N LYS A 68 2.60 28.05 -0.04
CA LYS A 68 1.69 28.83 0.81
C LYS A 68 0.22 28.49 0.52
N LEU A 69 -0.15 28.33 -0.75
CA LEU A 69 -1.51 27.89 -1.11
C LEU A 69 -1.81 26.50 -0.55
N LYS A 70 -0.84 25.58 -0.63
CA LYS A 70 -0.96 24.22 -0.09
C LYS A 70 -1.13 24.20 1.42
N GLN A 71 -0.35 25.02 2.15
CA GLN A 71 -0.49 25.21 3.59
C GLN A 71 -1.87 25.76 3.96
N LEU A 72 -2.36 26.79 3.27
CA LEU A 72 -3.69 27.33 3.52
C LEU A 72 -4.80 26.29 3.27
N THR A 73 -4.71 25.54 2.16
CA THR A 73 -5.70 24.48 1.90
C THR A 73 -5.68 23.38 2.96
N PHE A 74 -4.51 23.07 3.51
CA PHE A 74 -4.34 22.12 4.60
C PHE A 74 -4.94 22.67 5.90
N ASP A 75 -4.62 23.90 6.30
CA ASP A 75 -5.16 24.55 7.50
C ASP A 75 -6.68 24.71 7.48
N TYR A 76 -7.26 25.04 6.32
CA TYR A 76 -8.71 25.09 6.16
C TYR A 76 -9.35 23.71 6.29
N SER A 77 -8.74 22.69 5.69
CA SER A 77 -9.24 21.31 5.77
C SER A 77 -9.16 20.75 7.19
N ASP A 78 -8.09 21.08 7.93
CA ASP A 78 -7.94 20.66 9.33
C ASP A 78 -8.87 21.43 10.26
N ARG A 79 -9.15 22.71 9.98
CA ARG A 79 -10.18 23.48 10.71
C ARG A 79 -11.58 22.99 10.42
N GLU A 80 -11.91 22.66 9.17
CA GLU A 80 -13.20 22.07 8.80
C GLU A 80 -13.37 20.68 9.41
N ARG A 81 -12.29 19.86 9.47
CA ARG A 81 -12.31 18.59 10.22
C ARG A 81 -12.49 18.82 11.71
N ALA A 82 -11.75 19.74 12.33
CA ALA A 82 -11.88 20.03 13.75
C ALA A 82 -13.29 20.55 14.11
N GLN A 83 -13.88 21.41 13.27
CA GLN A 83 -15.25 21.89 13.42
C GLN A 83 -16.29 20.80 13.15
N ALA A 84 -16.05 19.90 12.20
CA ALA A 84 -16.90 18.74 11.96
C ALA A 84 -16.81 17.72 13.10
N ASP A 85 -15.64 17.55 13.70
CA ASP A 85 -15.40 16.68 14.85
C ASP A 85 -16.06 17.27 16.11
N GLU A 86 -15.95 18.58 16.31
CA GLU A 86 -16.61 19.32 17.41
C GLU A 86 -18.14 19.32 17.23
N ALA A 87 -18.64 19.50 16.01
CA ALA A 87 -20.06 19.39 15.68
C ALA A 87 -20.58 17.95 15.79
N ALA A 88 -19.78 16.94 15.43
CA ALA A 88 -20.11 15.53 15.60
C ALA A 88 -20.10 15.13 17.09
N ALA A 89 -19.16 15.65 17.88
CA ALA A 89 -19.13 15.48 19.33
C ALA A 89 -20.36 16.14 19.99
N ALA A 90 -20.74 17.35 19.57
CA ALA A 90 -21.94 18.03 20.04
C ALA A 90 -23.24 17.31 19.61
N ALA A 91 -23.31 16.76 18.39
CA ALA A 91 -24.43 15.97 17.92
C ALA A 91 -24.56 14.64 18.69
N SER A 92 -23.43 14.02 19.07
CA SER A 92 -23.37 12.79 19.86
C SER A 92 -23.84 12.97 21.31
N ALA A 93 -23.91 14.22 21.81
CA ALA A 93 -24.41 14.51 23.16
C ALA A 93 -25.95 14.53 23.26
N SER A 94 -26.68 14.39 22.14
CA SER A 94 -28.15 14.53 22.12
C SER A 94 -28.94 13.36 21.50
N GLY A 95 -28.27 12.27 21.09
CA GLY A 95 -28.92 11.06 20.56
C GLY A 95 -28.55 9.83 21.37
N GLY A 96 -29.55 9.07 21.83
CA GLY A 96 -29.37 7.94 22.75
C GLY A 96 -28.29 6.94 22.33
N ALA A 97 -27.44 6.57 23.29
CA ALA A 97 -26.39 5.57 23.17
C ALA A 97 -27.00 4.22 22.72
N GLY A 98 -26.74 3.87 21.46
CA GLY A 98 -27.25 2.64 20.86
C GLY A 98 -26.15 1.60 20.79
N LEU A 99 -26.47 0.37 21.18
CA LEU A 99 -25.59 -0.78 20.96
C LEU A 99 -25.49 -1.05 19.45
N LEU A 100 -24.28 -0.97 18.90
CA LEU A 100 -23.97 -1.28 17.51
C LEU A 100 -23.47 -2.71 17.38
N LYS A 101 -23.99 -3.45 16.40
CA LYS A 101 -23.42 -4.73 15.98
C LYS A 101 -22.49 -4.49 14.80
N VAL A 102 -21.20 -4.77 14.93
CA VAL A 102 -20.19 -4.57 13.88
C VAL A 102 -19.67 -5.94 13.42
N ASN A 103 -19.64 -6.18 12.12
CA ASN A 103 -19.09 -7.40 11.54
C ASN A 103 -17.64 -7.15 11.10
N LEU A 104 -16.68 -7.70 11.86
CA LEU A 104 -15.26 -7.62 11.57
C LEU A 104 -14.86 -8.78 10.66
N THR A 105 -14.32 -8.51 9.46
CA THR A 105 -13.97 -9.55 8.48
C THR A 105 -12.50 -9.46 8.06
N THR A 106 -11.75 -10.56 8.11
CA THR A 106 -10.34 -10.62 7.66
C THR A 106 -10.23 -10.79 6.14
N LEU A 107 -9.03 -10.63 5.58
CA LEU A 107 -8.76 -10.91 4.15
C LEU A 107 -9.09 -12.35 3.73
N LEU A 108 -9.05 -13.30 4.67
CA LEU A 108 -9.38 -14.69 4.42
C LEU A 108 -10.89 -14.97 4.49
N GLY A 109 -11.69 -13.97 4.86
CA GLY A 109 -13.15 -14.08 4.98
C GLY A 109 -13.64 -14.56 6.36
N GLU A 110 -12.73 -14.82 7.29
CA GLU A 110 -13.10 -15.10 8.69
C GLU A 110 -13.79 -13.88 9.28
N SER A 111 -14.87 -14.09 10.02
CA SER A 111 -15.70 -13.00 10.53
C SER A 111 -15.97 -13.12 12.03
N LEU A 112 -16.00 -11.98 12.72
CA LEU A 112 -16.32 -11.83 14.14
C LEU A 112 -17.38 -10.74 14.28
N VAL A 113 -18.53 -11.07 14.87
CA VAL A 113 -19.55 -10.08 15.20
C VAL A 113 -19.29 -9.55 16.60
N VAL A 114 -19.19 -8.23 16.72
CA VAL A 114 -18.92 -7.52 17.97
C VAL A 114 -20.05 -6.57 18.28
N GLU A 115 -20.51 -6.57 19.53
CA GLU A 115 -21.49 -5.60 20.02
C GLU A 115 -20.81 -4.61 20.97
N LEU A 116 -20.87 -3.33 20.64
CA LEU A 116 -20.30 -2.22 21.43
C LEU A 116 -21.22 -1.01 21.40
N ASP A 117 -21.14 -0.20 22.45
CA ASP A 117 -21.83 1.08 22.50
C ASP A 117 -21.25 2.05 21.46
N SER A 118 -22.11 2.81 20.77
CA SER A 118 -21.69 3.74 19.72
C SER A 118 -20.71 4.83 20.18
N SER A 119 -20.68 5.13 21.48
CA SER A 119 -19.75 6.09 22.08
C SER A 119 -18.35 5.52 22.33
N GLN A 120 -18.18 4.19 22.32
CA GLN A 120 -16.88 3.55 22.55
C GLN A 120 -15.89 3.87 21.42
N PRO A 121 -14.57 3.91 21.70
CA PRO A 121 -13.57 4.13 20.68
C PRO A 121 -13.36 2.91 19.79
N VAL A 122 -12.93 3.14 18.54
CA VAL A 122 -12.55 2.11 17.56
C VAL A 122 -11.52 1.13 18.12
N ASP A 123 -10.61 1.60 18.99
CA ASP A 123 -9.63 0.77 19.69
C ASP A 123 -10.26 -0.45 20.42
N LYS A 124 -11.53 -0.36 20.84
CA LYS A 124 -12.27 -1.48 21.47
C LYS A 124 -12.64 -2.58 20.50
N LEU A 125 -12.80 -2.28 19.21
CA LEU A 125 -12.95 -3.31 18.18
C LEU A 125 -11.64 -4.10 18.04
N LYS A 126 -10.47 -3.43 18.09
CA LYS A 126 -9.16 -4.11 18.06
C LYS A 126 -8.95 -5.02 19.28
N ASP A 127 -9.40 -4.61 20.47
CA ASP A 127 -9.42 -5.48 21.66
C ASP A 127 -10.19 -6.78 21.40
N ARG A 128 -11.32 -6.71 20.70
CA ARG A 128 -12.16 -7.87 20.36
C ARG A 128 -11.52 -8.75 19.30
N VAL A 129 -10.86 -8.16 18.31
CA VAL A 129 -10.02 -8.90 17.35
C VAL A 129 -8.95 -9.69 18.10
N LEU A 130 -8.23 -9.09 19.05
CA LEU A 130 -7.19 -9.79 19.82
C LEU A 130 -7.71 -10.92 20.71
N GLN A 131 -8.97 -10.84 21.17
CA GLN A 131 -9.58 -11.95 21.91
C GLN A 131 -9.74 -13.20 21.05
N GLN A 132 -10.00 -13.01 19.75
CA GLN A 132 -10.14 -14.08 18.76
C GLN A 132 -8.78 -14.53 18.18
N TRP A 133 -7.93 -13.60 17.76
CA TRP A 133 -6.61 -13.86 17.17
C TRP A 133 -5.49 -13.40 18.11
N LYS A 134 -5.23 -14.20 19.15
CA LYS A 134 -4.38 -13.86 20.31
C LYS A 134 -2.88 -13.77 20.01
N ASP A 135 -2.44 -14.34 18.89
CA ASP A 135 -1.06 -14.33 18.43
C ASP A 135 -0.66 -13.00 17.75
N ARG A 136 -1.60 -12.07 17.62
CA ARG A 136 -1.42 -10.77 16.95
C ARG A 136 -1.11 -9.65 17.94
N SER A 137 -0.51 -8.58 17.44
CA SER A 137 -0.24 -7.37 18.21
C SER A 137 -1.24 -6.27 17.87
N LYS A 138 -1.76 -5.56 18.87
CA LYS A 138 -2.81 -4.54 18.69
C LYS A 138 -2.45 -3.45 17.70
N ASN A 139 -1.23 -2.92 17.82
CA ASN A 139 -0.65 -1.89 16.96
C ASN A 139 -0.38 -2.36 15.53
N LYS A 140 -0.52 -3.66 15.25
CA LYS A 140 -0.39 -4.28 13.93
C LYS A 140 -1.76 -4.62 13.34
N ILE A 141 -2.85 -4.25 14.01
CA ILE A 141 -4.22 -4.37 13.49
C ILE A 141 -4.62 -3.03 12.90
N LYS A 142 -5.06 -3.03 11.64
CA LYS A 142 -5.78 -1.92 11.02
C LYS A 142 -7.22 -2.31 10.76
N LEU A 143 -8.12 -1.38 11.02
CA LEU A 143 -9.54 -1.52 10.73
C LEU A 143 -9.87 -0.59 9.58
N LEU A 144 -10.46 -1.13 8.51
CA LEU A 144 -10.87 -0.35 7.35
C LEU A 144 -12.38 -0.36 7.18
N PHE A 145 -12.93 0.81 6.89
CA PHE A 145 -14.33 0.98 6.56
C PHE A 145 -14.46 1.83 5.30
N ASN A 146 -15.16 1.33 4.29
CA ASN A 146 -15.27 1.97 2.96
C ASN A 146 -13.91 2.31 2.33
N GLY A 147 -12.89 1.47 2.57
CA GLY A 147 -11.54 1.67 2.06
C GLY A 147 -10.67 2.64 2.86
N GLU A 148 -11.19 3.27 3.91
CA GLU A 148 -10.45 4.20 4.76
C GLU A 148 -10.08 3.55 6.10
N GLU A 149 -8.88 3.84 6.59
CA GLU A 149 -8.43 3.38 7.92
C GLU A 149 -9.17 4.13 9.03
N LEU A 150 -9.69 3.39 10.02
CA LEU A 150 -10.34 3.95 11.19
C LEU A 150 -9.30 4.33 12.27
N PRO A 151 -9.23 5.61 12.69
CA PRO A 151 -8.36 6.03 13.79
C PRO A 151 -8.77 5.46 15.14
N ASP A 152 -7.80 5.06 15.96
CA ASP A 152 -8.06 4.38 17.26
C ASP A 152 -8.85 5.22 18.27
N SER A 153 -8.63 6.53 18.28
CA SER A 153 -9.28 7.48 19.19
C SER A 153 -10.70 7.86 18.78
N GLN A 154 -11.10 7.56 17.53
CA GLN A 154 -12.41 7.92 17.01
C GLN A 154 -13.50 7.05 17.67
N SER A 155 -14.67 7.61 17.98
CA SER A 155 -15.80 6.81 18.45
C SER A 155 -16.44 6.04 17.30
N LEU A 156 -17.14 4.93 17.57
CA LEU A 156 -17.83 4.18 16.52
C LEU A 156 -18.88 5.05 15.79
N ALA A 157 -19.54 5.95 16.53
CA ALA A 157 -20.49 6.91 15.98
C ALA A 157 -19.82 7.93 15.04
N SER A 158 -18.70 8.55 15.47
CA SER A 158 -18.01 9.54 14.61
C SER A 158 -17.29 8.89 13.44
N ALA A 159 -16.91 7.61 13.55
CA ALA A 159 -16.46 6.75 12.45
C ALA A 159 -17.58 6.38 11.46
N ARG A 160 -18.82 6.83 11.72
CA ARG A 160 -20.02 6.57 10.90
C ARG A 160 -20.33 5.08 10.74
N LEU A 161 -19.96 4.26 11.72
CA LEU A 161 -20.32 2.86 11.75
C LEU A 161 -21.79 2.72 12.14
N SER A 162 -22.52 1.90 11.40
CA SER A 162 -23.91 1.56 11.69
C SER A 162 -24.03 0.10 12.13
N SER A 163 -25.09 -0.22 12.87
CA SER A 163 -25.37 -1.62 13.22
C SER A 163 -25.55 -2.46 11.94
N GLY A 164 -24.91 -3.62 11.90
CA GLY A 164 -24.83 -4.51 10.75
C GLY A 164 -23.74 -4.16 9.71
N CYS A 165 -22.99 -3.08 9.89
CA CYS A 165 -21.91 -2.74 8.96
C CYS A 165 -20.78 -3.78 9.00
N ARG A 166 -20.04 -3.86 7.88
CA ARG A 166 -18.81 -4.65 7.78
C ARG A 166 -17.61 -3.73 7.90
N VAL A 167 -16.64 -4.12 8.73
CA VAL A 167 -15.33 -3.47 8.86
C VAL A 167 -14.27 -4.51 8.56
N GLN A 168 -13.35 -4.18 7.67
CA GLN A 168 -12.26 -5.07 7.30
C GLN A 168 -11.14 -5.03 8.36
N VAL A 169 -10.59 -6.20 8.66
CA VAL A 169 -9.45 -6.37 9.58
C VAL A 169 -8.22 -6.74 8.77
N LEU A 170 -7.17 -5.92 8.87
CA LEU A 170 -5.85 -6.23 8.31
C LEU A 170 -4.83 -6.43 9.43
N PHE A 171 -4.03 -7.49 9.30
CA PHE A 171 -2.86 -7.73 10.15
C PHE A 171 -1.61 -7.24 9.41
N VAL A 172 -1.22 -6.00 9.67
CA VAL A 172 -0.08 -5.35 9.02
C VAL A 172 1.21 -5.75 9.70
N LEU A 173 2.14 -6.40 9.00
CA LEU A 173 3.46 -6.74 9.52
C LEU A 173 4.37 -5.50 9.54
N GLN A 174 4.39 -4.75 8.44
CA GLN A 174 5.27 -3.59 8.27
C GLN A 174 4.68 -2.57 7.30
N GLU A 175 4.77 -1.29 7.64
CA GLU A 175 4.56 -0.19 6.68
C GLU A 175 5.89 0.19 6.04
N LEU A 176 5.88 0.33 4.72
CA LEU A 176 7.05 0.74 3.95
C LEU A 176 7.01 2.26 3.79
N THR A 177 7.48 2.95 4.82
CA THR A 177 7.57 4.41 4.89
C THR A 177 8.56 4.97 3.86
N PRO A 178 8.45 6.26 3.47
CA PRO A 178 9.28 6.84 2.41
C PRO A 178 10.79 6.81 2.65
N ASP A 179 11.24 6.68 3.90
CA ASP A 179 12.64 6.55 4.28
C ASP A 179 13.22 5.15 4.03
N LEU A 180 12.36 4.13 3.87
CA LEU A 180 12.75 2.79 3.47
C LEU A 180 12.95 2.74 1.95
N THR A 181 14.20 2.88 1.53
CA THR A 181 14.57 2.98 0.10
C THR A 181 14.87 1.64 -0.56
N GLU A 182 15.31 0.66 0.22
CA GLU A 182 15.58 -0.70 -0.27
C GLU A 182 15.21 -1.69 0.85
N VAL A 183 14.19 -2.49 0.60
CA VAL A 183 13.62 -3.44 1.57
C VAL A 183 13.86 -4.84 1.08
N ARG A 184 14.49 -5.68 1.90
CA ARG A 184 14.68 -7.11 1.60
C ARG A 184 13.59 -7.94 2.27
N MET A 185 12.79 -8.63 1.48
CA MET A 185 11.83 -9.63 1.93
C MET A 185 12.46 -11.01 1.81
N CYS A 186 12.83 -11.58 2.95
CA CYS A 186 13.66 -12.76 3.07
C CYS A 186 12.83 -13.93 3.61
N MET A 187 12.64 -14.96 2.80
CA MET A 187 12.04 -16.23 3.22
C MET A 187 13.14 -17.24 3.49
N SER A 188 13.21 -17.74 4.71
CA SER A 188 14.25 -18.70 5.11
C SER A 188 13.64 -19.94 5.74
N TRP A 189 14.30 -21.08 5.56
CA TRP A 189 13.86 -22.36 6.09
C TRP A 189 15.06 -23.29 6.33
N GLY A 190 15.02 -24.04 7.42
CA GLY A 190 15.93 -25.16 7.64
C GLY A 190 15.50 -26.38 6.82
N TRP A 191 16.50 -27.14 6.35
CA TRP A 191 16.24 -28.33 5.55
C TRP A 191 15.48 -29.40 6.34
N PRO A 192 14.68 -30.23 5.67
CA PRO A 192 14.05 -31.38 6.29
C PRO A 192 15.10 -32.31 6.92
N GLY A 193 14.72 -33.01 7.99
CA GLY A 193 15.56 -34.06 8.58
C GLY A 193 15.69 -35.29 7.67
N GLY A 194 16.65 -36.17 7.94
CA GLY A 194 16.83 -37.44 7.21
C GLY A 194 17.62 -37.34 5.89
N LYS A 195 17.51 -38.38 5.03
CA LYS A 195 18.21 -38.52 3.74
C LYS A 195 17.64 -37.66 2.60
N ASP A 196 16.58 -36.90 2.86
CA ASP A 196 15.78 -36.24 1.83
C ASP A 196 16.26 -34.81 1.55
N HIS A 197 17.50 -34.68 1.10
CA HIS A 197 18.18 -33.39 0.87
C HIS A 197 17.74 -32.67 -0.43
N TYR A 198 16.89 -33.31 -1.23
CA TYR A 198 16.45 -32.81 -2.54
C TYR A 198 15.16 -32.00 -2.47
N ASN A 199 14.54 -31.89 -1.29
CA ASN A 199 13.35 -31.09 -1.11
C ASN A 199 13.72 -29.65 -0.76
N TYR A 200 13.09 -28.69 -1.43
CA TYR A 200 13.31 -27.28 -1.21
C TYR A 200 11.99 -26.52 -1.39
N LEU A 201 11.96 -25.33 -0.80
CA LEU A 201 10.90 -24.37 -1.06
C LEU A 201 11.33 -23.48 -2.23
N ASP A 202 10.35 -23.12 -3.05
CA ASP A 202 10.51 -22.11 -4.09
C ASP A 202 9.59 -20.94 -3.79
N THR A 203 10.00 -19.74 -4.20
CA THR A 203 9.31 -18.49 -3.88
C THR A 203 9.00 -17.71 -5.14
N ALA A 204 7.84 -17.07 -5.17
CA ALA A 204 7.47 -16.18 -6.27
C ALA A 204 6.77 -14.92 -5.75
N CYS A 205 6.76 -13.88 -6.57
CA CYS A 205 5.94 -12.70 -6.40
C CYS A 205 4.94 -12.61 -7.56
N PHE A 206 3.64 -12.62 -7.25
CA PHE A 206 2.59 -12.44 -8.23
C PHE A 206 2.07 -11.02 -8.19
N THR A 207 1.99 -10.40 -9.36
CA THR A 207 1.60 -8.99 -9.48
C THR A 207 0.24 -8.86 -10.15
N PHE A 208 -0.58 -7.96 -9.61
CA PHE A 208 -1.94 -7.72 -10.07
C PHE A 208 -2.22 -6.24 -10.27
N SER A 209 -3.11 -5.96 -11.22
CA SER A 209 -3.79 -4.66 -11.34
C SER A 209 -5.21 -4.81 -10.85
N ALA A 210 -5.62 -3.90 -9.98
CA ALA A 210 -6.93 -3.91 -9.36
C ALA A 210 -7.50 -2.49 -9.37
N LEU A 211 -7.83 -1.97 -10.55
CA LEU A 211 -8.44 -0.64 -10.70
C LEU A 211 -9.93 -0.64 -10.26
N PRO A 212 -10.43 0.48 -9.70
CA PRO A 212 -11.84 0.63 -9.34
C PRO A 212 -12.78 0.26 -10.50
N GLY A 213 -13.87 -0.45 -10.19
CA GLY A 213 -14.87 -0.88 -11.19
C GLY A 213 -14.41 -2.00 -12.14
N SER A 214 -13.23 -2.60 -11.91
CA SER A 214 -12.73 -3.71 -12.73
C SER A 214 -12.28 -4.92 -11.90
N ALA A 215 -12.51 -6.12 -12.43
CA ALA A 215 -12.03 -7.35 -11.83
C ALA A 215 -10.49 -7.35 -11.73
N PRO A 216 -9.91 -7.95 -10.68
CA PRO A 216 -8.46 -8.06 -10.52
C PRO A 216 -7.84 -8.78 -11.73
N LYS A 217 -6.77 -8.21 -12.27
CA LYS A 217 -6.05 -8.76 -13.42
C LYS A 217 -4.66 -9.20 -13.00
N PHE A 218 -4.37 -10.48 -13.16
CA PHE A 218 -3.00 -11.00 -13.06
C PHE A 218 -2.13 -10.40 -14.18
N LEU A 219 -0.93 -9.95 -13.83
CA LEU A 219 0.00 -9.30 -14.76
C LEU A 219 1.22 -10.17 -15.01
N HIS A 220 1.98 -10.48 -13.95
CA HIS A 220 3.24 -11.20 -14.08
C HIS A 220 3.60 -12.02 -12.83
N CYS A 221 4.41 -13.04 -13.04
CA CYS A 221 5.03 -13.85 -12.00
C CYS A 221 6.54 -13.58 -12.01
N ILE A 222 7.07 -13.07 -10.90
CA ILE A 222 8.49 -12.83 -10.68
C ILE A 222 9.01 -13.97 -9.82
N ASP A 223 9.77 -14.86 -10.42
CA ASP A 223 10.44 -15.96 -9.74
C ASP A 223 11.87 -16.09 -10.28
N PHE A 224 12.67 -16.96 -9.67
CA PHE A 224 14.04 -17.22 -10.13
C PHE A 224 14.12 -17.63 -11.62
N ARG A 225 13.16 -18.42 -12.10
CA ARG A 225 13.21 -19.03 -13.45
C ARG A 225 12.94 -18.01 -14.55
N THR A 226 11.98 -17.12 -14.32
CA THR A 226 11.57 -16.06 -15.24
C THR A 226 12.65 -14.98 -15.39
N GLN A 227 13.58 -14.86 -14.45
CA GLN A 227 14.76 -14.00 -14.58
C GLN A 227 15.90 -14.65 -15.36
N ARG A 228 16.02 -15.99 -15.32
CA ARG A 228 17.19 -16.71 -15.88
C ARG A 228 17.05 -17.18 -17.32
N GLN A 229 15.83 -17.25 -17.87
CA GLN A 229 15.64 -17.75 -19.25
C GLN A 229 16.15 -16.76 -20.32
N GLN A 230 17.44 -16.81 -20.60
CA GLN A 230 18.01 -16.44 -21.90
C GLN A 230 17.74 -17.61 -22.86
N GLY A 231 16.76 -17.49 -23.76
CA GLY A 231 16.74 -18.33 -24.97
C GLY A 231 15.53 -19.22 -25.27
N ARG A 232 14.43 -19.19 -24.51
CA ARG A 232 13.16 -19.84 -24.97
C ARG A 232 11.89 -19.00 -24.84
N HIS A 233 11.85 -17.99 -23.96
CA HIS A 233 10.71 -17.08 -23.82
C HIS A 233 11.21 -15.63 -23.64
N GLU A 234 11.73 -15.02 -24.71
CA GLU A 234 12.25 -13.63 -24.72
C GLU A 234 11.26 -12.62 -24.12
N ILE A 235 9.96 -12.84 -24.36
CA ILE A 235 8.87 -11.99 -23.86
C ILE A 235 8.79 -12.01 -22.34
N GLY A 236 8.92 -13.18 -21.70
CA GLY A 236 8.83 -13.29 -20.24
C GLY A 236 9.99 -12.58 -19.54
N ALA A 237 11.20 -12.77 -20.05
CA ALA A 237 12.39 -12.07 -19.55
C ALA A 237 12.30 -10.55 -19.78
N ALA A 238 11.76 -10.11 -20.91
CA ALA A 238 11.54 -8.69 -21.18
C ALA A 238 10.52 -8.06 -20.23
N ILE A 239 9.43 -8.76 -19.88
CA ILE A 239 8.47 -8.29 -18.87
C ILE A 239 9.13 -8.23 -17.50
N SER A 240 9.90 -9.26 -17.09
CA SER A 240 10.58 -9.28 -15.79
C SER A 240 11.47 -8.06 -15.59
N ARG A 241 12.15 -7.60 -16.65
CA ARG A 241 12.98 -6.37 -16.60
C ARG A 241 12.21 -5.09 -16.28
N ILE A 242 10.90 -5.04 -16.55
CA ILE A 242 10.04 -3.92 -16.14
C ILE A 242 10.01 -3.77 -14.62
N TYR A 243 10.20 -4.88 -13.89
CA TYR A 243 10.12 -4.91 -12.44
C TYR A 243 11.48 -4.71 -11.74
N ASP A 244 12.60 -4.74 -12.46
CA ASP A 244 13.95 -4.80 -11.85
C ASP A 244 14.28 -3.60 -10.93
N ASP A 245 13.69 -2.42 -11.18
CA ASP A 245 13.84 -1.22 -10.34
C ASP A 245 12.75 -1.08 -9.25
N PHE A 246 11.87 -2.07 -9.11
CA PHE A 246 10.68 -1.99 -8.26
C PHE A 246 10.56 -3.17 -7.30
N VAL A 247 10.66 -4.39 -7.83
CA VAL A 247 10.68 -5.65 -7.09
C VAL A 247 11.47 -6.69 -7.88
N ARG A 248 12.50 -7.24 -7.27
CA ARG A 248 13.42 -8.18 -7.93
C ARG A 248 13.63 -9.41 -7.07
N HIS A 249 13.55 -10.60 -7.66
CA HIS A 249 14.03 -11.82 -7.01
C HIS A 249 15.56 -11.81 -6.98
N ASP A 250 16.19 -12.19 -5.86
CA ASP A 250 17.64 -12.11 -5.67
C ASP A 250 18.41 -13.33 -6.20
N GLY A 251 17.85 -14.04 -7.19
CA GLY A 251 18.46 -15.20 -7.81
C GLY A 251 18.21 -16.53 -7.07
N GLU A 252 19.13 -17.49 -7.21
CA GLU A 252 19.00 -18.82 -6.61
C GLU A 252 18.96 -18.75 -5.07
N SER A 253 18.19 -19.65 -4.45
CA SER A 253 18.16 -19.74 -3.00
C SER A 253 19.57 -19.97 -2.44
N ARG A 254 19.99 -19.10 -1.51
CA ARG A 254 21.28 -19.23 -0.82
C ARG A 254 21.21 -20.40 0.15
N LYS A 255 22.23 -21.24 0.18
CA LYS A 255 22.29 -22.45 1.01
C LYS A 255 23.40 -22.29 2.06
N SER A 256 23.07 -22.51 3.34
CA SER A 256 24.04 -22.62 4.43
C SER A 256 24.18 -24.09 4.82
N MET A 257 25.36 -24.68 4.57
CA MET A 257 25.67 -26.04 5.03
C MET A 257 25.84 -26.09 6.56
N GLN A 258 26.34 -25.01 7.16
CA GLN A 258 26.58 -24.89 8.60
C GLN A 258 25.27 -24.95 9.39
N ASP A 259 24.26 -24.18 8.96
CA ASP A 259 22.96 -24.11 9.65
C ASP A 259 21.94 -25.11 9.08
N ARG A 260 22.33 -25.81 8.00
CA ARG A 260 21.46 -26.66 7.18
C ARG A 260 20.16 -25.93 6.84
N SER A 261 20.31 -24.78 6.18
CA SER A 261 19.21 -23.88 5.84
C SER A 261 19.33 -23.34 4.43
N SER A 262 18.21 -22.83 3.94
CA SER A 262 18.11 -22.13 2.68
C SER A 262 17.33 -20.84 2.84
N GLU A 263 17.64 -19.88 2.00
CA GLU A 263 17.01 -18.57 1.97
C GLU A 263 16.71 -18.18 0.52
N SER A 264 15.52 -17.64 0.27
CA SER A 264 15.16 -16.94 -0.96
C SER A 264 14.65 -15.54 -0.63
N SER A 265 15.13 -14.56 -1.38
CA SER A 265 14.92 -13.14 -1.05
C SER A 265 14.45 -12.34 -2.25
N PHE A 266 13.64 -11.33 -1.96
CA PHE A 266 13.23 -10.29 -2.90
C PHE A 266 13.73 -8.94 -2.40
N THR A 267 14.28 -8.14 -3.30
CA THR A 267 14.55 -6.73 -3.06
C THR A 267 13.39 -5.90 -3.58
N VAL A 268 12.87 -4.99 -2.77
CA VAL A 268 11.76 -4.09 -3.09
C VAL A 268 12.22 -2.64 -2.90
N TRP A 269 11.87 -1.75 -3.83
CA TRP A 269 12.13 -0.31 -3.74
C TRP A 269 10.80 0.45 -3.57
N PRO A 270 10.35 0.68 -2.31
CA PRO A 270 9.02 1.24 -2.02
C PRO A 270 8.71 2.56 -2.72
N GLN A 271 9.70 3.45 -2.81
CA GLN A 271 9.64 4.76 -3.48
C GLN A 271 9.36 4.68 -4.97
N ASN A 272 9.65 3.53 -5.60
CA ASN A 272 9.41 3.33 -7.02
C ASN A 272 8.04 2.69 -7.30
N LEU A 273 7.47 1.92 -6.35
CA LEU A 273 6.28 1.09 -6.57
C LEU A 273 5.07 1.84 -7.14
N ASP A 274 4.85 3.12 -6.78
CA ASP A 274 3.74 3.93 -7.30
C ASP A 274 3.83 4.19 -8.80
N ARG A 275 5.04 4.11 -9.37
CA ARG A 275 5.31 4.29 -10.80
C ARG A 275 5.31 2.96 -11.55
N LEU A 276 5.20 1.83 -10.87
CA LEU A 276 5.23 0.52 -11.50
C LEU A 276 4.00 0.33 -12.39
N ARG A 277 4.24 0.10 -13.67
CA ARG A 277 3.22 -0.17 -14.69
C ARG A 277 3.64 -1.40 -15.47
N ALA A 278 2.72 -2.33 -15.72
CA ALA A 278 3.02 -3.56 -16.45
C ALA A 278 1.96 -3.86 -17.53
N PRO A 279 2.31 -4.63 -18.58
CA PRO A 279 1.36 -4.99 -19.64
C PRO A 279 0.18 -5.79 -19.09
N SER A 280 -1.04 -5.46 -19.55
CA SER A 280 -2.24 -6.25 -19.25
C SER A 280 -2.63 -7.12 -20.44
N GLY A 281 -2.64 -8.46 -20.27
CA GLY A 281 -3.13 -9.42 -21.26
C GLY A 281 -2.05 -10.15 -22.07
N LYS A 282 -2.46 -10.88 -23.13
CA LYS A 282 -1.54 -11.59 -24.02
C LYS A 282 -0.75 -10.57 -24.83
N ILE A 283 0.55 -10.45 -24.57
CA ILE A 283 1.48 -9.58 -25.31
C ILE A 283 1.54 -10.04 -26.77
N ARG A 284 0.75 -9.40 -27.63
CA ARG A 284 0.95 -9.41 -29.08
C ARG A 284 1.85 -8.22 -29.44
N GLY A 285 3.11 -8.30 -29.03
CA GLY A 285 4.13 -7.28 -29.31
C GLY A 285 4.28 -6.16 -28.24
N PRO A 286 5.26 -5.26 -28.41
CA PRO A 286 5.76 -4.34 -27.37
C PRO A 286 4.86 -3.12 -27.06
N ARG A 287 3.58 -3.11 -27.47
CA ARG A 287 2.70 -1.93 -27.38
C ARG A 287 1.32 -2.21 -26.74
N GLY A 288 1.26 -3.13 -25.78
CA GLY A 288 0.04 -3.31 -24.98
C GLY A 288 -0.15 -2.14 -23.99
N PRO A 289 -1.40 -1.81 -23.59
CA PRO A 289 -1.63 -0.79 -22.57
C PRO A 289 -0.97 -1.24 -21.25
N LEU A 290 -0.17 -0.35 -20.68
CA LEU A 290 0.40 -0.54 -19.36
C LEU A 290 -0.62 -0.15 -18.29
N VAL A 291 -0.79 -1.00 -17.29
CA VAL A 291 -1.69 -0.77 -16.16
C VAL A 291 -0.90 -0.69 -14.86
N PRO A 292 -1.37 0.09 -13.86
CA PRO A 292 -0.73 0.11 -12.54
C PRO A 292 -0.76 -1.25 -11.88
N VAL A 293 0.39 -1.63 -11.34
CA VAL A 293 0.51 -2.74 -10.40
C VAL A 293 0.07 -2.22 -9.04
N THR A 294 -0.97 -2.82 -8.46
CA THR A 294 -1.54 -2.36 -7.19
C THR A 294 -1.36 -3.38 -6.06
N HIS A 295 -1.14 -4.65 -6.39
CA HIS A 295 -1.00 -5.73 -5.41
C HIS A 295 0.15 -6.65 -5.81
N LEU A 296 1.02 -6.95 -4.85
CA LEU A 296 2.13 -7.89 -4.98
C LEU A 296 1.98 -8.97 -3.91
N PHE A 297 1.66 -10.19 -4.33
CA PHE A 297 1.56 -11.33 -3.42
C PHE A 297 2.87 -12.10 -3.39
N PHE A 298 3.41 -12.31 -2.20
CA PHE A 298 4.58 -13.15 -2.01
C PHE A 298 4.14 -14.54 -1.57
N VAL A 299 4.57 -15.54 -2.33
CA VAL A 299 4.11 -16.92 -2.21
C VAL A 299 5.30 -17.85 -2.07
N VAL A 300 5.11 -18.93 -1.31
CA VAL A 300 6.09 -20.01 -1.16
C VAL A 300 5.43 -21.35 -1.46
N PHE A 301 6.16 -22.25 -2.12
CA PHE A 301 5.69 -23.57 -2.51
C PHE A 301 6.74 -24.63 -2.21
N THR A 302 6.30 -25.85 -1.93
CA THR A 302 7.16 -27.02 -2.00
C THR A 302 7.47 -27.34 -3.46
N PHE A 303 8.71 -27.78 -3.74
CA PHE A 303 9.06 -28.24 -5.08
C PHE A 303 8.41 -29.59 -5.43
N ARG A 304 8.23 -30.46 -4.44
CA ARG A 304 7.60 -31.77 -4.60
C ARG A 304 6.13 -31.75 -4.22
N ASP A 305 5.29 -32.34 -5.08
CA ASP A 305 3.83 -32.36 -4.93
C ASP A 305 3.34 -33.23 -3.75
N ASP A 306 4.19 -34.09 -3.18
CA ASP A 306 3.88 -34.98 -2.06
C ASP A 306 4.32 -34.42 -0.69
N THR A 307 4.84 -33.20 -0.64
CA THR A 307 5.40 -32.61 0.58
C THR A 307 4.68 -31.33 1.01
N ASN A 308 4.59 -31.13 2.33
CA ASN A 308 4.09 -29.91 2.96
C ASN A 308 5.22 -29.03 3.49
N ILE A 309 4.98 -27.72 3.58
CA ILE A 309 5.92 -26.74 4.14
C ILE A 309 6.29 -27.10 5.60
N SER A 310 5.39 -27.72 6.35
CA SER A 310 5.62 -28.10 7.74
C SER A 310 6.75 -29.10 7.99
N VAL A 311 7.30 -29.76 6.96
CA VAL A 311 8.47 -30.63 7.12
C VAL A 311 9.79 -29.86 7.19
N PHE A 312 9.78 -28.61 6.72
CA PHE A 312 10.94 -27.73 6.79
C PHE A 312 11.05 -27.15 8.20
N ARG A 313 12.29 -26.96 8.68
CA ARG A 313 12.53 -26.49 10.05
C ARG A 313 12.42 -24.98 10.10
N ASN A 314 11.61 -24.44 11.01
CA ASN A 314 11.47 -23.00 11.25
C ASN A 314 11.36 -22.14 9.96
N PRO A 315 10.47 -22.48 9.01
CA PRO A 315 10.25 -21.66 7.83
C PRO A 315 9.63 -20.32 8.27
N GLN A 316 10.20 -19.20 7.81
CA GLN A 316 9.85 -17.85 8.26
C GLN A 316 10.03 -16.82 7.14
N LEU A 317 9.22 -15.77 7.17
CA LEU A 317 9.48 -14.52 6.45
C LEU A 317 10.07 -13.52 7.43
N LYS A 318 11.13 -12.83 7.02
CA LYS A 318 11.69 -11.66 7.69
C LYS A 318 11.79 -10.52 6.68
N VAL A 319 11.49 -9.30 7.11
CA VAL A 319 11.62 -8.11 6.28
C VAL A 319 12.70 -7.24 6.89
N PHE A 320 13.65 -6.76 6.08
CA PHE A 320 14.78 -5.97 6.52
C PHE A 320 14.84 -4.65 5.75
N ASP A 321 15.27 -3.59 6.43
CA ASP A 321 15.87 -2.44 5.75
C ASP A 321 17.26 -2.84 5.32
N GLN A 322 17.61 -2.64 4.05
CA GLN A 322 18.93 -3.05 3.58
C GLN A 322 20.09 -2.21 4.16
N ARG A 323 19.79 -1.06 4.79
CA ARG A 323 20.75 -0.28 5.58
C ARG A 323 21.10 -0.95 6.92
N ASP A 324 20.19 -1.76 7.47
CA ASP A 324 20.41 -2.57 8.68
C ASP A 324 19.94 -4.03 8.46
N PRO A 325 20.76 -4.85 7.77
CA PRO A 325 20.38 -6.23 7.43
C PRO A 325 20.41 -7.19 8.62
N GLN A 326 20.79 -6.75 9.83
CA GLN A 326 20.86 -7.60 11.02
C GLN A 326 19.56 -7.57 11.82
N THR A 327 18.84 -6.45 11.77
CA THR A 327 17.61 -6.25 12.54
C THR A 327 16.39 -6.33 11.62
N PRO A 328 15.55 -7.37 11.72
CA PRO A 328 14.33 -7.43 10.92
C PRO A 328 13.34 -6.35 11.39
N LEU A 329 12.75 -5.63 10.44
CA LEU A 329 11.62 -4.73 10.65
C LEU A 329 10.38 -5.49 11.14
N CYS A 330 10.17 -6.69 10.57
CA CYS A 330 9.11 -7.60 11.00
C CYS A 330 9.45 -9.06 10.65
N SER A 331 8.71 -10.00 11.26
CA SER A 331 8.80 -11.41 10.91
C SER A 331 7.46 -12.14 11.09
N THR A 332 7.26 -13.24 10.36
CA THR A 332 6.15 -14.17 10.54
C THR A 332 6.56 -15.60 10.21
N ASN A 333 5.92 -16.58 10.83
CA ASN A 333 6.22 -17.99 10.63
C ASN A 333 5.43 -18.55 9.43
N LEU A 334 6.06 -19.43 8.67
CA LEU A 334 5.53 -20.04 7.45
C LEU A 334 5.29 -21.53 7.67
N ASN A 335 4.62 -21.94 8.75
CA ASN A 335 4.50 -23.36 9.12
C ASN A 335 3.09 -23.98 8.91
N PRO A 336 2.46 -23.85 7.73
CA PRO A 336 1.19 -24.50 7.46
C PRO A 336 1.42 -25.98 7.12
N ARG A 337 0.43 -26.81 7.41
CA ARG A 337 0.30 -28.14 6.82
C ARG A 337 -0.30 -28.04 5.41
N ALA A 338 0.45 -27.42 4.49
CA ALA A 338 0.04 -27.21 3.11
C ALA A 338 1.23 -27.27 2.15
N LYS A 339 0.96 -27.46 0.85
CA LYS A 339 1.97 -27.51 -0.21
C LYS A 339 2.48 -26.13 -0.60
N GLY A 340 1.63 -25.12 -0.46
CA GLY A 340 1.99 -23.73 -0.67
C GLY A 340 1.38 -22.82 0.37
N LEU A 341 1.83 -21.57 0.38
CA LEU A 341 1.34 -20.52 1.26
C LEU A 341 1.42 -19.19 0.53
N ILE A 342 0.30 -18.46 0.48
CA ILE A 342 0.34 -17.01 0.23
C ILE A 342 0.75 -16.37 1.54
N VAL A 343 2.00 -15.92 1.59
CA VAL A 343 2.64 -15.45 2.82
C VAL A 343 2.07 -14.09 3.19
N CYS A 344 2.28 -13.12 2.32
CA CYS A 344 1.91 -11.74 2.56
C CYS A 344 1.49 -11.06 1.27
N LEU A 345 0.80 -9.94 1.45
CA LEU A 345 0.37 -9.03 0.41
C LEU A 345 1.06 -7.68 0.64
N LEU A 346 1.77 -7.21 -0.36
CA LEU A 346 2.24 -5.83 -0.42
C LEU A 346 1.25 -5.02 -1.27
N SER A 347 0.54 -4.09 -0.62
CA SER A 347 -0.49 -3.25 -1.24
C SER A 347 -0.62 -1.90 -0.53
N LYS A 348 -1.38 -0.97 -1.11
CA LYS A 348 -1.92 0.20 -0.39
C LYS A 348 -3.40 -0.06 -0.10
N PRO A 349 -3.77 -0.42 1.14
CA PRO A 349 -5.19 -0.49 1.52
C PRO A 349 -5.87 0.84 1.21
N GLY A 350 -7.04 0.82 0.57
CA GLY A 350 -7.72 2.05 0.12
C GLY A 350 -7.08 2.79 -1.07
N GLY A 351 -5.93 2.32 -1.58
CA GLY A 351 -5.22 2.90 -2.72
C GLY A 351 -4.40 4.16 -2.40
N HIS A 352 -4.27 4.55 -1.14
CA HIS A 352 -3.56 5.75 -0.70
C HIS A 352 -2.56 5.45 0.42
N GLY A 353 -1.73 6.43 0.79
CA GLY A 353 -0.73 6.29 1.85
C GLY A 353 0.52 5.49 1.46
N ALA A 354 1.16 4.88 2.47
CA ALA A 354 2.35 4.04 2.31
C ALA A 354 1.98 2.61 1.87
N TRP A 355 2.89 1.95 1.16
CA TRP A 355 2.75 0.51 0.89
C TRP A 355 2.87 -0.27 2.20
N GLN A 356 2.07 -1.31 2.36
CA GLN A 356 2.01 -2.10 3.59
C GLN A 356 2.21 -3.58 3.26
N VAL A 357 3.07 -4.24 4.05
CA VAL A 357 3.20 -5.69 4.08
C VAL A 357 2.14 -6.22 5.04
N THR A 358 1.04 -6.75 4.48
CA THR A 358 -0.05 -7.36 5.23
C THR A 358 0.14 -8.87 5.29
N ASP A 359 0.02 -9.45 6.49
CA ASP A 359 0.00 -10.89 6.65
C ASP A 359 -1.25 -11.49 6.02
N VAL A 360 -1.07 -12.50 5.18
CA VAL A 360 -2.17 -13.19 4.52
C VAL A 360 -2.31 -14.59 5.09
N GLY A 361 -1.22 -15.35 5.14
CA GLY A 361 -1.20 -16.68 5.74
C GLY A 361 -2.15 -17.71 5.11
N GLN A 362 -2.57 -17.54 3.85
CA GLN A 362 -3.53 -18.42 3.18
C GLN A 362 -2.85 -19.72 2.72
N PRO A 363 -3.16 -20.88 3.33
CA PRO A 363 -2.59 -22.15 2.90
C PRO A 363 -3.14 -22.56 1.53
N LEU A 364 -2.30 -23.21 0.73
CA LEU A 364 -2.64 -23.68 -0.61
C LEU A 364 -2.65 -25.22 -0.62
N ALA A 365 -3.84 -25.79 -0.77
CA ALA A 365 -4.04 -27.23 -0.89
C ALA A 365 -3.56 -27.77 -2.26
N GLU A 366 -3.77 -26.95 -3.29
CA GLU A 366 -3.39 -27.21 -4.67
C GLU A 366 -2.57 -26.03 -5.22
N GLY A 367 -1.74 -26.31 -6.20
CA GLY A 367 -0.75 -25.37 -6.71
C GLY A 367 0.64 -25.94 -6.46
N SER A 368 1.40 -26.05 -7.54
CA SER A 368 2.81 -26.38 -7.50
C SER A 368 3.57 -25.31 -8.27
N ILE A 369 4.90 -25.39 -8.19
CA ILE A 369 5.80 -24.60 -9.02
C ILE A 369 5.48 -24.67 -10.53
N ARG A 370 4.67 -25.65 -10.96
CA ARG A 370 4.26 -25.91 -12.35
C ARG A 370 2.88 -25.37 -12.70
N GLU A 371 2.00 -25.13 -11.72
CA GLU A 371 0.62 -24.69 -11.95
C GLU A 371 0.21 -23.57 -11.00
N TYR A 372 0.24 -22.33 -11.52
CA TYR A 372 -0.12 -21.13 -10.76
C TYR A 372 -1.56 -20.67 -10.93
N LYS A 373 -2.35 -21.33 -11.78
CA LYS A 373 -3.69 -20.85 -12.15
C LYS A 373 -4.64 -20.79 -10.94
N SER A 374 -4.67 -21.83 -10.12
CA SER A 374 -5.47 -21.88 -8.88
C SER A 374 -5.05 -20.79 -7.90
N VAL A 375 -3.74 -20.61 -7.72
CA VAL A 375 -3.20 -19.59 -6.79
C VAL A 375 -3.55 -18.18 -7.25
N ARG A 376 -3.50 -17.90 -8.57
CA ARG A 376 -3.91 -16.61 -9.12
C ARG A 376 -5.36 -16.28 -8.83
N GLN A 377 -6.25 -17.28 -8.88
CA GLN A 377 -7.65 -17.09 -8.54
C GLN A 377 -7.81 -16.76 -7.05
N ILE A 378 -7.13 -17.49 -6.17
CA ILE A 378 -7.17 -17.21 -4.72
C ILE A 378 -6.65 -15.78 -4.43
N CYS A 379 -5.56 -15.35 -5.06
CA CYS A 379 -5.08 -13.97 -4.96
C CYS A 379 -6.13 -12.95 -5.42
N ALA A 380 -6.83 -13.21 -6.54
CA ALA A 380 -7.89 -12.32 -7.02
C ALA A 380 -9.07 -12.24 -6.03
N ASP A 381 -9.48 -13.37 -5.45
CA ASP A 381 -10.54 -13.42 -4.44
C ASP A 381 -10.16 -12.62 -3.18
N ILE A 382 -8.88 -12.66 -2.77
CA ILE A 382 -8.37 -11.85 -1.66
C ILE A 382 -8.44 -10.35 -2.00
N ILE A 383 -8.05 -9.95 -3.21
CA ILE A 383 -8.14 -8.55 -3.66
C ILE A 383 -9.60 -8.08 -3.64
N ASP A 384 -10.52 -8.90 -4.14
CA ASP A 384 -11.94 -8.53 -4.17
C ASP A 384 -12.52 -8.38 -2.77
N ARG A 385 -12.10 -9.19 -1.80
CA ARG A 385 -12.45 -8.98 -0.38
C ARG A 385 -11.86 -7.70 0.19
N GLN A 386 -10.65 -7.29 -0.23
CA GLN A 386 -10.01 -6.05 0.21
C GLN A 386 -10.75 -4.79 -0.24
N ARG A 387 -11.56 -4.89 -1.31
CA ARG A 387 -12.33 -3.78 -1.89
C ARG A 387 -13.75 -3.63 -1.32
N LEU A 388 -14.23 -4.64 -0.60
CA LEU A 388 -15.52 -4.63 0.10
C LEU A 388 -15.40 -3.88 1.42
#